data_AF-A0A4Q3WKQ9-F1
#
_entry.id   AF-A0A4Q3WKQ9-F1
#
_cell.length_a   1.000
_cell.length_b   1.000
_cell.length_c   1.000
_cell.angle_alpha   90.00
_cell.angle_beta   90.00
_cell.angle_gamma   90.00
#
_symmetry.space_group_name_H-M   'P 1'
#
loop_
_entity.id
_entity.type
_entity.pdbx_description
1 polymer ?
#
loop_
_entity_poly.entity_id
_entity_poly.type
_entity_poly.pdbx_seq_one_letter_code
_entity_poly.pdbx_strand_id
1 'polypeptide(L)' 'MNALSPREYDVVQAVFRSIAQSDWFDRTIENEKACARFVLNQYHDGLDYAVLFALCEPSARERCSRRD' A
#
# COMPACT_ATOMS: atom_id res chain seq x y z
N MET A 1 10.95 -11.06 -12.22
CA MET A 1 10.03 -10.06 -11.63
C MET A 1 8.71 -10.23 -12.34
N ASN A 2 7.70 -10.79 -11.68
CA ASN A 2 6.38 -10.96 -12.30
C ASN A 2 5.74 -9.58 -12.46
N ALA A 3 5.30 -9.27 -13.68
CA ALA A 3 4.45 -8.12 -13.92
C ALA A 3 3.14 -8.32 -13.15
N LEU A 4 2.62 -7.25 -12.52
CA LEU A 4 1.31 -7.29 -11.88
C LEU A 4 0.24 -7.65 -12.91
N SER A 5 -0.65 -8.55 -12.55
CA SER A 5 -1.89 -8.78 -13.28
C SER A 5 -2.75 -7.50 -13.23
N PRO A 6 -3.62 -7.25 -14.21
CA PRO A 6 -4.47 -6.07 -14.23
C PRO A 6 -5.26 -5.85 -12.93
N ARG A 7 -5.82 -6.94 -12.38
CA ARG A 7 -6.57 -6.91 -11.11
C ARG A 7 -5.71 -6.56 -9.90
N GLU A 8 -4.47 -7.03 -9.85
CA GLU A 8 -3.53 -6.72 -8.77
C GLU A 8 -3.10 -5.26 -8.84
N TYR A 9 -2.91 -4.74 -10.06
CA TYR A 9 -2.61 -3.34 -10.29
C TYR A 9 -3.75 -2.44 -9.79
N ASP A 10 -5.01 -2.76 -10.11
CA ASP A 10 -6.17 -2.00 -9.63
C ASP A 10 -6.24 -1.98 -8.09
N VAL A 11 -6.04 -3.15 -7.45
CA VAL A 11 -6.01 -3.29 -5.99
C VAL A 11 -4.95 -2.40 -5.36
N VAL A 12 -3.71 -2.55 -5.82
CA VAL A 12 -2.56 -1.79 -5.32
C VAL A 12 -2.78 -0.30 -5.54
N GLN A 13 -3.25 0.11 -6.72
CA GLN A 13 -3.43 1.51 -7.06
C GLN A 13 -4.52 2.18 -6.22
N ALA A 14 -5.62 1.50 -5.93
CA ALA A 14 -6.70 2.07 -5.13
C ALA A 14 -6.29 2.27 -3.65
N VAL A 15 -5.68 1.25 -3.03
CA VAL A 15 -5.22 1.33 -1.65
C VAL A 15 -4.10 2.36 -1.53
N PHE A 16 -3.14 2.34 -2.47
CA PHE A 16 -2.05 3.29 -2.52
C PHE A 16 -2.55 4.73 -2.67
N ARG A 17 -3.51 5.01 -3.56
CA ARG A 17 -4.04 6.37 -3.75
C ARG A 17 -4.58 6.97 -2.45
N SER A 18 -5.22 6.17 -1.61
CA SER A 18 -5.79 6.69 -0.38
C SER A 18 -4.75 6.91 0.71
N ILE A 19 -3.74 6.03 0.79
CA ILE A 19 -2.60 6.21 1.69
C ILE A 19 -1.79 7.45 1.27
N ALA A 20 -1.53 7.60 -0.03
CA ALA A 20 -0.77 8.72 -0.59
C ALA A 20 -1.47 10.09 -0.49
N GLN A 21 -2.79 10.12 -0.22
CA GLN A 21 -3.54 11.33 0.09
C GLN A 21 -3.42 11.74 1.56
N SER A 22 -2.87 10.89 2.42
CA SER A 22 -2.71 11.20 3.83
C SER A 22 -1.50 12.09 4.08
N ASP A 23 -1.66 13.16 4.86
CA ASP A 23 -0.58 14.12 5.18
C ASP A 23 0.65 13.51 5.85
N TRP A 24 0.49 12.37 6.53
CA TRP A 24 1.59 11.68 7.20
C TRP A 24 2.46 10.85 6.24
N PHE A 25 1.97 10.53 5.03
CA PHE A 25 2.66 9.63 4.13
C PHE A 25 3.77 10.37 3.36
N ASP A 26 5.02 9.97 3.60
CA ASP A 26 6.15 10.52 2.86
C ASP A 26 6.26 9.86 1.47
N ARG A 27 6.00 10.64 0.42
CA ARG A 27 5.93 10.19 -0.99
C ARG A 27 7.30 9.99 -1.63
N THR A 28 8.19 9.26 -0.97
CA THR A 28 9.45 8.80 -1.57
C THR A 28 9.23 7.52 -2.37
N ILE A 29 10.03 7.32 -3.43
CA ILE A 29 9.96 6.11 -4.28
C ILE A 29 10.10 4.83 -3.45
N GLU A 30 10.88 4.86 -2.37
CA GLU A 30 11.05 3.72 -1.46
C GLU A 30 9.78 3.39 -0.69
N ASN A 31 9.09 4.41 -0.15
CA ASN A 31 7.83 4.23 0.57
C ASN A 31 6.69 3.80 -0.37
N GLU A 32 6.63 4.37 -1.59
CA GLU A 32 5.65 3.93 -2.60
C GLU A 32 5.83 2.46 -2.96
N LYS A 33 7.08 2.01 -3.16
CA LYS A 33 7.40 0.60 -3.42
C LYS A 33 7.10 -0.30 -2.21
N ALA A 34 7.44 0.14 -1.00
CA ALA A 34 7.18 -0.61 0.23
C ALA A 34 5.67 -0.80 0.45
N CYS A 35 4.88 0.27 0.28
CA CYS A 35 3.44 0.24 0.37
C CYS A 35 2.83 -0.67 -0.69
N ALA A 36 3.23 -0.52 -1.96
CA ALA A 36 2.73 -1.35 -3.05
C ALA A 36 3.02 -2.84 -2.83
N ARG A 37 4.22 -3.18 -2.35
CA ARG A 37 4.59 -4.57 -2.05
C ARG A 37 3.84 -5.14 -0.85
N PHE A 38 3.61 -4.31 0.17
CA PHE A 38 2.82 -4.72 1.33
C PHE A 38 1.37 -5.05 0.92
N VAL A 39 0.70 -4.16 0.17
CA VAL A 39 -0.65 -4.38 -0.34
C VAL A 39 -0.73 -5.66 -1.19
N LEU A 40 0.24 -5.87 -2.08
CA LEU A 40 0.28 -7.06 -2.93
C LEU A 40 0.39 -8.36 -2.13
N ASN A 41 1.30 -8.41 -1.15
CA ASN A 41 1.47 -9.59 -0.29
C ASN A 41 0.19 -9.90 0.48
N GLN A 42 -0.45 -8.87 1.05
CA GLN A 42 -1.70 -9.05 1.79
C GLN A 42 -2.85 -9.52 0.88
N TYR A 43 -2.90 -9.03 -0.37
CA TYR A 43 -3.88 -9.48 -1.35
C TYR A 43 -3.68 -10.96 -1.75
N HIS A 44 -2.41 -11.40 -1.83
CA HIS A 44 -2.08 -12.82 -2.08
C HIS A 44 -2.43 -13.74 -0.91
N ASP A 45 -2.41 -13.23 0.32
CA ASP A 45 -2.92 -13.92 1.51
C ASP A 45 -4.46 -14.09 1.52
N GLY A 46 -5.15 -13.59 0.48
CA GLY A 46 -6.60 -13.73 0.33
C GLY A 46 -7.41 -12.68 1.09
N LEU A 47 -6.77 -11.60 1.53
CA LEU A 47 -7.45 -10.51 2.24
C LEU A 47 -8.29 -9.66 1.29
N ASP A 48 -9.50 -9.36 1.74
CA ASP A 48 -10.47 -8.56 1.01
C ASP A 48 -10.13 -7.07 1.07
N TYR A 49 -10.69 -6.29 0.14
CA TYR A 49 -10.27 -4.90 -0.12
C TYR A 49 -10.39 -3.98 1.10
N ALA A 50 -11.49 -4.13 1.85
CA ALA A 50 -11.73 -3.34 3.06
C ALA A 50 -10.73 -3.66 4.18
N VAL A 51 -10.28 -4.93 4.25
CA VAL A 51 -9.32 -5.40 5.25
C VAL A 51 -7.92 -4.93 4.87
N LEU A 52 -7.58 -4.97 3.58
CA LEU A 52 -6.32 -4.40 3.06
C LEU A 52 -6.18 -2.94 3.46
N PHE A 53 -7.24 -2.16 3.29
CA PHE A 53 -7.22 -0.75 3.64
C PHE A 53 -6.97 -0.52 5.14
N ALA A 54 -7.74 -1.19 6.00
CA ALA A 54 -7.65 -1.07 7.45
C ALA A 54 -6.30 -1.55 8.02
N LEU A 55 -5.63 -2.52 7.38
CA LEU A 55 -4.33 -3.04 7.81
C LEU A 55 -3.15 -2.26 7.22
N CYS A 56 -3.29 -1.78 5.97
CA CYS A 56 -2.22 -1.07 5.29
C CYS A 56 -2.02 0.33 5.85
N GLU A 57 -3.06 1.04 6.26
CA GLU A 57 -2.93 2.38 6.82
C GLU A 57 -2.02 2.43 8.07
N PRO A 58 -2.26 1.68 9.16
CA PRO A 58 -1.40 1.72 10.34
C PRO A 58 0.01 1.19 10.07
N SER A 59 0.14 0.15 9.24
CA SER A 59 1.45 -0.43 8.87
C SER A 59 2.28 0.53 8.00
N ALA A 60 1.64 1.21 7.04
CA ALA A 60 2.26 2.25 6.24
C ALA A 60 2.58 3.47 7.09
N ARG A 61 1.75 3.81 8.08
CA ARG A 61 2.02 4.92 9.00
C ARG A 61 3.24 4.64 9.87
N GLU A 62 3.41 3.44 10.40
CA GLU A 62 4.61 3.10 11.19
C GLU A 62 5.90 3.13 10.35
N ARG A 63 5.82 2.74 9.07
CA ARG A 63 6.99 2.54 8.20
C ARG A 63 7.31 3.72 7.28
N CYS A 64 6.30 4.47 6.87
CA CYS A 64 6.35 5.52 5.84
C CYS A 64 5.94 6.89 6.39
N SER A 65 5.70 7.01 7.71
CA SER A 65 5.57 8.33 8.33
C SER A 65 6.86 9.12 8.18
N ARG A 66 6.76 10.40 7.86
CA ARG A 66 7.88 11.33 8.06
C ARG A 66 8.39 11.19 9.49
N ARG A 67 9.66 10.78 9.62
CA ARG A 67 10.39 10.99 10.86
C ARG A 67 10.71 12.47 10.94
N ASP A 68 10.09 13.15 11.89
CA ASP A 68 10.53 14.48 12.33
C ASP A 68 11.93 14.37 12.97
#